data_AF-A0A3M5ML30-F1
#
_entry.id   AF-A0A3M5ML30-F1
#
_cell.length_a   1.000
_cell.length_b   1.000
_cell.length_c   1.000
_cell.angle_alpha   90.00
_cell.angle_beta   90.00
_cell.angle_gamma   90.00
#
_symmetry.space_group_name_H-M   'P 1'
#
loop_
_entity.id
_entity.type
_entity.pdbx_description
1 polymer ?
#
loop_
_entity_poly.entity_id
_entity_poly.type
_entity_poly.pdbx_seq_one_letter_code
_entity_poly.pdbx_strand_id
1 'polypeptide(L)' 'MDKYLARDYTNPLVESEIKGVKFDLLKCLDLYHSKELNALVKEVVIKPGHTYVQDNK' A
#
# COMPACT_ATOMS: atom_id res chain seq x y z
N MET A 1 -1.85 -2.79 7.60
CA MET A 1 -1.78 -3.58 6.34
C MET A 1 -3.04 -4.41 6.15
N ASP A 2 -3.50 -5.09 7.20
CA ASP A 2 -4.65 -6.01 7.18
C ASP A 2 -5.94 -5.42 6.60
N LYS A 3 -6.22 -4.13 6.89
CA LYS A 3 -7.37 -3.42 6.32
C LYS A 3 -7.39 -3.42 4.79
N TYR A 4 -6.23 -3.32 4.14
CA TYR A 4 -6.14 -3.31 2.67
C TYR A 4 -6.23 -4.73 2.10
N LEU A 5 -5.60 -5.70 2.76
CA LEU A 5 -5.68 -7.11 2.37
C LEU A 5 -7.09 -7.67 2.49
N ALA A 6 -7.85 -7.24 3.50
CA ALA A 6 -9.24 -7.63 3.72
C ALA A 6 -10.25 -6.99 2.76
N ARG A 7 -9.84 -6.04 1.89
CA ARG A 7 -10.76 -5.44 0.93
C ARG A 7 -11.23 -6.46 -0.10
N ASP A 8 -12.50 -6.35 -0.48
CA ASP A 8 -13.07 -7.18 -1.53
C ASP A 8 -12.69 -6.62 -2.92
N TYR A 9 -11.88 -7.38 -3.66
CA TYR A 9 -11.40 -7.06 -5.02
C TYR A 9 -11.94 -8.09 -6.01
N THR A 10 -13.07 -8.73 -5.70
CA THR A 10 -13.70 -9.72 -6.57
C THR A 10 -13.96 -9.12 -7.94
N ASN A 11 -13.43 -9.77 -8.97
CA ASN A 11 -13.65 -9.41 -10.36
C ASN A 11 -14.37 -10.57 -11.07
N PRO A 12 -15.68 -10.44 -11.37
CA PRO A 12 -16.46 -11.52 -11.98
C PRO A 12 -15.91 -12.03 -13.32
N LEU A 13 -15.20 -11.18 -14.06
CA LEU A 13 -14.63 -11.54 -15.37
C LEU A 13 -13.38 -12.40 -15.22
N VAL A 14 -12.59 -12.17 -14.16
CA VAL A 14 -11.33 -12.89 -13.99
C VAL A 14 -11.55 -14.32 -13.49
N GLU A 15 -12.63 -14.57 -12.73
CA GLU A 15 -12.92 -15.91 -12.20
C GLU A 15 -13.24 -16.93 -13.29
N SER A 16 -13.73 -16.47 -14.46
CA SER A 16 -13.88 -17.34 -15.64
C SER A 16 -12.56 -17.73 -16.30
N GLU A 17 -11.49 -16.97 -16.08
CA GLU A 17 -10.16 -17.21 -16.66
C GLU A 17 -9.24 -17.91 -15.65
N ILE A 18 -9.23 -17.46 -14.39
CA ILE A 18 -8.38 -17.94 -13.30
C ILE A 18 -9.20 -17.97 -12.02
N LYS A 19 -9.50 -19.18 -11.52
CA LYS A 19 -10.24 -19.36 -10.28
C LYS A 19 -9.42 -18.98 -9.05
N GLY A 20 -10.03 -18.23 -8.13
CA GLY A 20 -9.45 -17.93 -6.81
C GLY A 20 -8.22 -17.03 -6.87
N VAL A 21 -8.13 -16.17 -7.89
CA VAL A 21 -7.04 -15.21 -8.01
C VAL A 21 -7.06 -14.23 -6.82
N LYS A 22 -5.88 -13.95 -6.27
CA LYS A 22 -5.71 -12.96 -5.20
C LYS A 22 -5.09 -11.70 -5.76
N PHE A 23 -5.67 -10.55 -5.43
CA PHE A 23 -5.17 -9.24 -5.81
C PHE A 23 -4.28 -8.60 -4.72
N ASP A 24 -3.54 -9.41 -3.96
CA ASP A 24 -2.79 -8.95 -2.79
C ASP A 24 -1.72 -7.91 -3.17
N LEU A 25 -1.03 -8.09 -4.30
CA LEU A 25 -0.08 -7.10 -4.81
C LEU A 25 -0.76 -5.75 -5.10
N LEU A 26 -1.90 -5.77 -5.79
CA LEU A 26 -2.65 -4.55 -6.11
C LEU A 26 -3.13 -3.85 -4.83
N LYS A 27 -3.65 -4.60 -3.86
CA LYS A 27 -4.05 -4.07 -2.55
C LYS A 27 -2.88 -3.43 -1.79
N CYS A 28 -1.67 -3.99 -1.91
CA CYS A 28 -0.45 -3.41 -1.34
C CYS A 28 -0.05 -2.10 -2.05
N LEU A 29 -0.20 -2.04 -3.38
CA LEU A 29 0.03 -0.79 -4.13
C LEU A 29 -0.98 0.28 -3.72
N ASP A 30 -2.26 -0.07 -3.51
CA ASP A 30 -3.26 0.88 -3.04
C ASP A 30 -2.96 1.40 -1.63
N LEU A 31 -2.40 0.55 -0.75
CA LEU A 31 -1.91 0.97 0.56
C LEU A 31 -0.72 1.93 0.43
N TYR A 32 0.26 1.58 -0.41
CA TYR A 32 1.48 2.36 -0.61
C TYR A 32 1.16 3.79 -1.09
N HIS A 33 0.14 3.94 -1.94
CA HIS A 33 -0.30 5.24 -2.45
C HIS A 33 -1.41 5.91 -1.60
N SER A 34 -1.73 5.36 -0.42
CA SER A 34 -2.84 5.85 0.39
C SER A 34 -2.54 7.18 1.09
N LYS A 35 -3.59 8.00 1.26
CA LYS A 35 -3.50 9.26 2.01
C LYS A 35 -3.25 9.00 3.48
N GLU A 36 -3.80 7.92 4.01
CA GLU A 36 -3.65 7.49 5.40
C GLU A 36 -2.20 7.11 5.72
N LEU A 37 -1.55 6.33 4.84
CA LEU A 37 -0.13 6.01 5.01
C LEU A 37 0.74 7.27 4.91
N ASN A 38 0.46 8.14 3.94
CA ASN A 38 1.18 9.41 3.81
C ASN A 38 1.02 10.33 5.03
N ALA A 39 -0.17 10.39 5.61
CA ALA A 39 -0.42 11.14 6.85
C ALA A 39 0.40 10.57 8.01
N LEU A 40 0.38 9.24 8.19
CA LEU A 40 1.16 8.57 9.22
C LEU A 40 2.67 8.82 9.06
N VAL A 41 3.19 8.73 7.83
CA VAL A 41 4.60 9.01 7.54
C VAL A 41 4.99 10.42 8.00
N LYS A 42 4.15 11.43 7.76
CA LYS A 42 4.41 12.80 8.19
C LYS A 42 4.36 13.00 9.70
N GLU A 43 3.63 12.15 10.42
CA GLU A 43 3.54 12.20 11.87
C GLU A 43 4.75 11.54 12.55
N VAL A 44 5.22 10.41 12.02
CA VAL A 44 6.23 9.57 12.68
C VAL A 44 7.65 9.76 12.16
N VAL A 45 7.83 10.28 10.94
CA VAL A 45 9.16 10.53 10.38
C VAL A 45 9.63 11.92 10.79
N ILE A 46 10.74 11.97 11.53
CA ILE A 46 11.29 13.20 12.13
C ILE A 46 11.58 14.29 11.08
N LYS A 47 12.14 13.91 9.92
CA LYS A 47 12.44 14.80 8.80
C LYS A 47 12.00 14.16 7.47
N PRO A 48 10.71 14.23 7.10
CA PRO A 48 10.18 13.47 5.96
C PRO A 48 10.70 13.92 4.59
N GLY A 49 11.33 15.09 4.50
CA GLY A 49 11.97 15.59 3.28
C GLY A 49 13.49 15.34 3.22
N HIS A 50 14.07 14.74 4.25
CA HIS A 50 15.50 14.47 4.30
C HIS A 50 15.78 13.00 4.01
N THR A 51 16.91 12.77 3.36
CA THR A 51 17.48 11.44 3.19
C THR A 51 18.50 11.18 4.28
N TYR A 52 18.72 9.90 4.58
CA TYR A 52 19.75 9.48 5.53
C TYR A 52 21.13 10.10 5.22
N VAL A 53 21.50 10.19 3.94
CA VAL A 53 22.79 10.76 3.52
C VAL A 53 22.91 12.24 3.87
N GLN A 54 21.82 13.02 3.80
CA GLN A 54 21.83 14.44 4.15
C GLN A 54 21.96 14.69 5.65
N ASP A 55 21.52 13.75 6.48
CA ASP A 55 21.59 13.90 7.94
C ASP A 55 22.87 13.31 8.55
N ASN A 56 23.65 12.49 7.81
CA ASN A 56 24.78 11.71 8.33
C ASN A 56 26.10 11.86 7.55
N LYS A 57 26.18 12.80 6.60
CA LYS A 57 27.44 13.24 5.98
C LYS A 57 27.73 14.68 6.37
#